data_AF-A0A4Z2EJS1-F1
#
_entry.id   AF-A0A4Z2EJS1-F1
#
_cell.length_a   1.000
_cell.length_b   1.000
_cell.length_c   1.000
_cell.angle_alpha   90.00
_cell.angle_beta   90.00
_cell.angle_gamma   90.00
#
_symmetry.space_group_name_H-M   'P 1'
#
loop_
_entity.id
_entity.type
_entity.pdbx_description
1 polymer ?
#
loop_
_entity_poly.entity_id
_entity_poly.type
_entity_poly.pdbx_seq_one_letter_code
_entity_poly.pdbx_strand_id
1 'polypeptide(L)' 'MQLAKPVMRGLLSKRLRFHLPLAFGLSLVAAIAFKYAVTEPRKQAYADFYKHYDAAKEFNAMKEAGVFQSVRPSGE' A
#
# COMPACT_ATOMS: atom_id res chain seq x y z
N MET A 1 32.59 38.60 28.60
CA MET A 1 32.75 37.15 28.31
C MET A 1 33.19 36.99 26.86
N GLN A 2 34.26 36.24 26.59
CA GLN A 2 34.69 35.92 25.23
C GLN A 2 34.01 34.64 24.74
N LEU A 3 33.56 34.63 23.49
CA LEU A 3 32.91 33.48 22.86
C LEU A 3 33.97 32.41 22.55
N ALA A 4 33.65 31.15 22.87
CA ALA A 4 34.48 30.01 22.49
C ALA A 4 34.49 29.83 20.96
N LYS A 5 35.64 29.44 20.40
CA LYS A 5 35.79 29.26 18.95
C LYS A 5 34.90 28.10 18.46
N PRO A 6 34.01 28.33 17.48
CA PRO A 6 33.16 27.28 16.95
C PRO A 6 33.93 26.34 16.00
N VAL A 7 33.33 25.18 15.71
CA VAL A 7 33.82 24.26 14.68
C VAL A 7 33.55 24.87 13.29
N MET A 8 34.59 25.01 12.48
CA MET A 8 34.49 25.60 11.13
C MET A 8 34.81 24.62 9.98
N ARG A 9 35.08 23.34 10.28
CA ARG A 9 35.45 22.32 9.28
C ARG A 9 34.64 21.05 9.50
N GLY A 10 34.38 20.31 8.41
CA GLY A 10 33.69 19.00 8.47
C GLY A 10 32.22 19.05 8.89
N LEU A 11 31.58 20.23 8.86
CA LEU A 11 30.19 20.43 9.26
C LEU A 11 29.24 19.57 8.41
N LEU A 12 29.47 19.51 7.09
CA LEU A 12 28.68 18.67 6.18
C LEU A 12 28.81 17.19 6.53
N SER A 13 30.04 16.67 6.70
CA SER A 13 30.27 15.26 7.05
C SER A 13 29.68 14.89 8.41
N LYS A 14 29.68 15.82 9.38
CA LYS A 14 29.00 15.62 10.67
C LYS A 14 27.49 15.52 10.48
N ARG A 15 26.90 16.42 9.69
CA ARG A 15 25.46 16.40 9.38
C ARG A 15 25.07 15.13 8.64
N LEU A 16 25.86 14.71 7.65
CA LEU A 16 25.58 13.52 6.85
C LEU A 16 25.62 12.26 7.71
N ARG A 17 26.65 12.08 8.53
CA ARG A 17 26.76 10.91 9.45
C ARG A 17 25.58 10.79 10.41
N PHE A 18 24.97 11.91 10.79
CA PHE A 18 23.76 11.91 11.61
C PHE A 18 22.50 11.58 10.81
N HIS A 19 22.29 12.22 9.65
CA HIS A 19 21.03 12.08 8.90
C HIS A 19 20.97 10.80 8.07
N LEU A 20 22.09 10.22 7.66
CA LEU A 20 22.10 9.04 6.80
C LEU A 20 21.43 7.83 7.49
N PRO A 21 21.82 7.43 8.71
CA PRO A 21 21.16 6.32 9.40
C PRO A 21 19.70 6.61 9.71
N LEU A 22 19.37 7.87 10.05
CA LEU A 22 17.99 8.28 10.29
C LEU A 22 17.13 8.13 9.03
N ALA A 23 17.64 8.56 7.87
CA ALA A 23 16.93 8.43 6.60
C ALA A 23 16.67 6.95 6.24
N PHE A 24 17.65 6.07 6.45
CA PHE A 24 17.46 4.63 6.27
C PHE A 24 16.47 4.03 7.27
N GLY A 25 16.50 4.46 8.53
CA GLY A 25 15.52 4.02 9.53
C GLY A 25 14.10 4.42 9.12
N LEU A 26 13.90 5.67 8.72
CA LEU A 26 12.60 6.17 8.29
C LEU A 26 12.09 5.50 7.02
N SER A 27 12.98 5.21 6.05
CA SER A 27 12.58 4.54 4.82
C SER A 27 12.14 3.10 5.06
N LEU A 28 12.83 2.37 5.94
CA LEU A 28 12.43 1.01 6.34
C LEU A 28 11.09 1.01 7.08
N VAL A 29 10.89 1.95 8.01
CA VAL A 29 9.60 2.10 8.72
C VAL A 29 8.47 2.38 7.73
N ALA A 30 8.67 3.29 6.78
CA ALA A 30 7.67 3.59 5.75
C ALA A 30 7.36 2.36 4.88
N ALA A 31 8.37 1.60 4.49
CA ALA A 31 8.18 0.38 3.70
C ALA A 31 7.38 -0.69 4.46
N ILE A 32 7.69 -0.90 5.75
CA ILE A 32 6.95 -1.84 6.61
C ILE A 32 5.50 -1.36 6.79
N ALA A 33 5.31 -0.08 7.08
CA ALA A 33 3.98 0.49 7.24
C ALA A 33 3.13 0.29 5.98
N PHE A 34 3.68 0.57 4.80
CA PHE A 34 2.97 0.38 3.54
C PHE A 34 2.65 -1.09 3.26
N LYS A 35 3.59 -2.00 3.54
CA LYS A 35 3.36 -3.44 3.37
C LYS A 35 2.14 -3.91 4.16
N TYR A 36 2.07 -3.58 5.45
CA TYR A 36 1.01 -4.09 6.32
C TYR A 36 -0.27 -3.28 6.28
N ALA A 37 -0.22 -1.97 6.01
CA ALA A 37 -1.42 -1.15 5.92
C ALA A 37 -2.10 -1.22 4.55
N VAL A 38 -1.36 -1.52 3.48
CA VAL A 38 -1.89 -1.46 2.11
C VAL A 38 -1.74 -2.79 1.38
N THR A 39 -0.51 -3.31 1.29
CA THR A 39 -0.23 -4.46 0.42
C THR A 39 -0.86 -5.75 0.93
N GLU A 40 -0.65 -6.11 2.19
CA GLU A 40 -1.18 -7.35 2.77
C GLU A 40 -2.72 -7.34 2.88
N PRO A 41 -3.39 -6.27 3.36
CA PRO A 41 -4.85 -6.21 3.37
C PRO A 41 -5.45 -6.33 1.97
N ARG A 42 -4.81 -5.74 0.95
CA ARG A 42 -5.27 -5.89 -0.44
C ARG A 42 -5.15 -7.34 -0.91
N LYS A 43 -4.01 -8.00 -0.68
CA LYS A 43 -3.86 -9.43 -1.04
C LYS A 43 -4.92 -10.29 -0.33
N GLN A 44 -5.13 -10.04 0.96
CA GLN A 44 -6.10 -10.76 1.77
C GLN A 44 -7.52 -10.55 1.24
N ALA A 45 -7.92 -9.31 0.92
CA ALA A 45 -9.24 -9.01 0.39
C ALA A 45 -9.54 -9.74 -0.93
N TYR A 46 -8.56 -9.84 -1.84
CA TYR A 46 -8.71 -10.62 -3.06
C TYR A 46 -8.81 -12.12 -2.75
N ALA A 47 -7.96 -12.63 -1.86
CA ALA A 47 -8.03 -14.03 -1.45
C ALA A 47 -9.39 -14.39 -0.81
N ASP A 48 -9.89 -13.52 0.08
CA ASP A 48 -11.17 -13.71 0.75
C ASP A 48 -12.35 -13.65 -0.23
N PHE A 49 -12.31 -12.74 -1.20
CA PHE A 49 -13.31 -12.69 -2.27
C PHE A 49 -13.37 -14.01 -3.04
N TYR A 50 -12.23 -14.48 -3.54
CA TYR A 50 -12.17 -15.70 -4.37
C TYR A 50 -12.37 -16.99 -3.58
N LYS A 51 -12.18 -16.99 -2.26
CA LYS A 51 -12.35 -18.17 -1.42
C LYS A 51 -13.75 -18.80 -1.52
N HIS A 52 -14.77 -17.97 -1.73
CA HIS A 52 -16.17 -18.38 -1.80
C HIS A 52 -16.89 -17.89 -3.06
N TYR A 53 -16.13 -17.40 -4.04
CA TYR A 53 -16.68 -16.87 -5.28
C TYR A 53 -17.22 -18.00 -6.17
N ASP A 54 -18.51 -17.94 -6.50
CA ASP A 54 -19.16 -18.80 -7.48
C ASP A 54 -19.50 -17.97 -8.72
N ALA A 55 -18.71 -18.16 -9.79
CA ALA A 55 -18.87 -17.43 -11.03
C ALA A 55 -20.23 -17.64 -11.70
N ALA A 56 -20.81 -18.85 -11.59
CA ALA A 56 -22.09 -19.15 -12.21
C ALA A 56 -23.24 -18.47 -11.47
N LYS A 57 -23.17 -18.45 -10.13
CA LYS A 57 -24.14 -17.74 -9.30
C LYS A 57 -24.12 -16.23 -9.58
N GLU A 58 -22.94 -15.62 -9.60
CA GLU A 58 -22.79 -14.18 -9.86
C GLU A 58 -23.17 -13.83 -11.30
N PHE A 59 -22.82 -14.68 -12.27
CA PHE A 59 -23.30 -14.54 -13.65
C PHE A 59 -24.82 -14.56 -13.73
N ASN A 60 -25.48 -15.53 -13.08
CA ASN A 60 -26.94 -15.62 -13.09
C ASN A 60 -27.57 -14.39 -12.45
N ALA A 61 -27.01 -13.88 -11.33
CA ALA A 61 -27.49 -12.65 -10.72
C ALA A 61 -27.39 -11.44 -11.68
N MET A 62 -26.26 -11.30 -12.39
CA MET A 62 -26.06 -10.25 -13.40
C MET A 62 -26.98 -10.42 -14.62
N LYS A 63 -27.22 -11.66 -15.05
CA LYS A 63 -28.13 -12.00 -16.15
C LYS A 63 -29.56 -11.61 -15.82
N GLU A 64 -30.06 -12.00 -14.65
CA GLU A 64 -31.42 -11.65 -14.23
C GLU A 64 -31.59 -10.14 -13.98
N ALA A 65 -30.51 -9.44 -13.63
CA ALA A 65 -30.49 -7.98 -13.57
C ALA A 65 -30.49 -7.28 -14.95
N GLY A 66 -30.45 -8.04 -16.05
CA GLY A 66 -30.51 -7.49 -17.42
C GLY A 66 -29.24 -6.75 -17.86
N VAL A 67 -28.09 -7.01 -17.21
CA VAL A 67 -26.83 -6.30 -17.50
C VAL A 67 -26.23 -6.74 -18.83
N PHE A 68 -26.51 -7.96 -19.27
CA PHE A 68 -25.93 -8.53 -20.48
C PHE A 68 -26.77 -8.25 -21.72
N GLN A 69 -26.09 -7.91 -22.82
CA GLN A 69 -26.72 -7.79 -24.15
C GLN A 69 -26.82 -9.15 -24.87
N SER A 70 -25.91 -10.08 -24.56
CA SER A 70 -25.83 -11.38 -25.22
C SER A 70 -26.74 -12.46 -24.62
N VAL A 71 -27.22 -12.26 -23.39
CA VAL A 71 -28.09 -13.21 -22.68
C VAL A 71 -29.14 -12.44 -21.91
N ARG A 72 -30.42 -12.77 -22.12
CA ARG A 72 -31.57 -12.09 -21.48
C ARG A 72 -31.93 -12.70 -20.12
N PRO A 73 -32.64 -11.95 -19.25
CA PRO A 73 -33.27 -12.49 -18.04
C PRO A 73 -34.21 -13.66 -18.38
N SER A 74 -34.40 -14.58 -17.44
CA SER A 74 -35.18 -15.81 -17.72
C SER A 74 -36.69 -15.58 -17.84
N GLY A 75 -37.17 -14.39 -17.46
CA GLY A 75 -38.59 -14.02 -17.46
C GLY A 75 -39.05 -13.09 -18.59
N GLU A 76 -38.17 -12.77 -19.54
CA GLU A 76 -38.50 -12.12 -20.83
C GLU A 76 -38.71 -13.17 -21.93
#